data_AF-A0AA38GIR1-F1
#
_entry.id   AF-A0AA38GIR1-F1
#
_cell.length_a   1.000
_cell.length_b   1.000
_cell.length_c   1.000
_cell.angle_alpha   90.00
_cell.angle_beta   90.00
_cell.angle_gamma   90.00
#
_symmetry.space_group_name_H-M   'P 1'
#
loop_
_entity.id
_entity.type
_entity.pdbx_description
1 polymer ?
#
loop_
_entity_poly.entity_id
_entity_poly.type
_entity_poly.pdbx_seq_one_letter_code
_entity_poly.pdbx_strand_id
1 'polypeptide(L)'
;MKVEKMHECPFQQGKIPQQQVIDENGLLFPMLLSPQQNKKDCNSLQSFLDTIRNNREWIENQIKRAGAVLFRGFPLKTAGDFNAVVEAFGWEEQSYLGAASRTRIEGRVFTANEAPLHQPIKFHHEMSTFEDFPTKLLFFCEIAPPEGGQTPLLLSHKITERMEEIYPELVRKLEKDGLIYPSILSEEDNPDDSITGWQSLYKTKDKEEAER
;
A
#
# COMPACT_ATOMS: atom_id res chain seq x y z
N MET A 1 6.65 35.89 -14.08
CA MET A 1 5.43 35.07 -14.12
C MET A 1 5.69 33.90 -15.06
N LYS A 2 6.13 32.75 -14.53
CA LYS A 2 6.26 31.55 -15.37
C LYS A 2 4.87 30.95 -15.46
N VAL A 3 4.32 30.91 -16.68
CA VAL A 3 3.11 30.16 -16.99
C VAL A 3 3.45 28.70 -16.73
N GLU A 4 2.90 28.10 -15.67
CA GLU A 4 2.91 26.65 -15.51
C GLU A 4 2.24 26.08 -16.76
N LYS A 5 3.03 25.43 -17.61
CA LYS A 5 2.47 24.59 -18.66
C LYS A 5 1.64 23.53 -17.93
N MET A 6 0.33 23.54 -18.11
CA MET A 6 -0.51 22.41 -17.76
C MET A 6 0.06 21.21 -18.51
N HIS A 7 0.85 20.38 -17.82
CA HIS A 7 1.26 19.10 -18.34
C HIS A 7 -0.02 18.30 -18.58
N GLU A 8 -0.29 17.99 -19.84
CA GLU A 8 -1.41 17.13 -20.23
C GLU A 8 -1.34 15.86 -19.38
N CYS A 9 -2.45 15.49 -18.73
CA CYS A 9 -2.49 14.34 -17.85
C CYS A 9 -2.03 13.10 -18.64
N PRO A 10 -0.97 12.39 -18.20
CA PRO A 10 -0.44 11.25 -18.96
C PRO A 10 -1.40 10.05 -18.99
N PHE A 11 -2.44 10.09 -18.15
CA PHE A 11 -3.45 9.06 -18.02
C PHE A 11 -4.85 9.65 -18.23
N GLN A 12 -5.82 8.77 -18.50
CA GLN A 12 -7.23 9.13 -18.38
C GLN A 12 -7.67 8.94 -16.93
N GLN A 13 -8.26 9.97 -16.33
CA GLN A 13 -8.88 9.84 -15.01
C GLN A 13 -10.26 9.17 -15.17
N GLY A 14 -10.48 8.10 -14.41
CA GLY A 14 -11.72 7.32 -14.45
C GLY A 14 -12.61 7.55 -13.23
N LYS A 15 -13.79 6.91 -13.26
CA LYS A 15 -14.70 6.80 -12.11
C LYS A 15 -15.14 5.36 -11.91
N ILE A 16 -15.26 4.92 -10.65
CA ILE A 16 -15.86 3.65 -10.26
C ILE A 16 -16.88 3.87 -9.13
N PRO A 17 -17.92 3.01 -9.01
CA PRO A 17 -18.97 3.19 -8.01
C PRO A 17 -18.49 3.24 -6.55
N GLN A 18 -17.36 2.62 -6.25
CA GLN A 18 -16.81 2.49 -4.90
C GLN A 18 -16.03 3.73 -4.43
N GLN A 19 -15.70 4.66 -5.33
CA GLN A 19 -14.96 5.87 -4.96
C GLN A 19 -15.82 6.80 -4.10
N GLN A 20 -15.16 7.51 -3.20
CA GLN A 20 -15.78 8.56 -2.39
C GLN A 20 -15.19 9.92 -2.73
N VAL A 21 -15.99 10.98 -2.60
CA VAL A 21 -15.52 12.37 -2.69
C VAL A 21 -14.89 12.75 -1.35
N ILE A 22 -13.66 13.27 -1.37
CA ILE A 22 -12.86 13.50 -0.14
C ILE A 22 -12.52 14.96 0.13
N ASP A 23 -12.80 15.87 -0.81
CA ASP A 23 -12.63 17.31 -0.63
C ASP A 23 -13.74 18.11 -1.34
N GLU A 24 -13.76 19.42 -1.07
CA GLU A 24 -14.70 20.39 -1.66
C GLU A 24 -14.55 20.54 -3.19
N ASN A 25 -13.39 20.17 -3.74
CA ASN A 25 -13.11 20.23 -5.16
C ASN A 25 -13.60 18.99 -5.92
N GLY A 26 -14.19 18.02 -5.22
CA GLY A 26 -14.71 16.80 -5.83
C GLY A 26 -13.65 15.72 -6.07
N LEU A 27 -12.50 15.77 -5.39
CA LEU A 27 -11.45 14.76 -5.50
C LEU A 27 -11.98 13.39 -5.07
N LEU A 28 -11.74 12.37 -5.90
CA LEU A 28 -12.19 11.00 -5.68
C LEU A 28 -11.09 10.12 -5.08
N PHE A 29 -11.44 9.32 -4.06
CA PHE A 29 -10.56 8.36 -3.41
C PHE A 29 -11.00 6.91 -3.65
N PRO A 30 -10.07 6.01 -4.03
CA PRO A 30 -8.73 6.31 -4.56
C PRO A 30 -8.84 6.99 -5.92
N MET A 31 -7.82 7.74 -6.36
CA MET A 31 -7.81 8.28 -7.73
C MET A 31 -7.66 7.13 -8.74
N LEU A 32 -8.52 7.06 -9.75
CA LEU A 32 -8.45 6.02 -10.79
C LEU A 32 -7.77 6.56 -12.05
N LEU A 33 -6.67 5.93 -12.45
CA LEU A 33 -5.92 6.22 -13.68
C LEU A 33 -5.98 5.03 -14.65
N SER A 34 -6.28 5.32 -15.91
CA SER A 34 -6.39 4.33 -17.00
C SER A 34 -5.62 4.77 -18.24
N PRO A 35 -5.34 3.86 -19.21
CA PRO A 35 -4.71 4.24 -20.48
C PRO A 35 -5.51 5.31 -21.23
N GLN A 36 -4.82 6.19 -21.95
CA GLN A 36 -5.50 7.14 -22.84
C GLN A 36 -6.05 6.42 -24.08
N GLN A 37 -7.36 6.50 -24.31
CA GLN A 37 -8.03 5.80 -25.41
C GLN A 37 -7.60 6.25 -26.83
N ASN A 38 -7.06 7.47 -26.97
CA ASN A 38 -6.77 8.08 -28.27
C ASN A 38 -5.32 7.91 -28.76
N LYS A 39 -4.47 7.16 -28.05
CA LYS A 39 -3.07 6.95 -28.42
C LYS A 39 -2.81 5.46 -28.69
N LYS A 40 -2.62 5.10 -29.97
CA LYS A 40 -2.45 3.71 -30.45
C LYS A 40 -1.33 2.94 -29.72
N ASP A 41 -0.34 3.64 -29.18
CA ASP A 41 0.85 3.02 -28.56
C ASP A 41 0.77 2.90 -27.03
N CYS A 42 -0.27 3.43 -26.37
CA CYS A 42 -0.39 3.47 -24.91
C CYS A 42 -0.80 2.14 -24.24
N ASN A 43 -1.03 1.08 -25.02
CA ASN A 43 -1.59 -0.18 -24.52
C ASN A 43 -0.55 -1.31 -24.34
N SER A 44 0.74 -1.00 -24.46
CA SER A 44 1.83 -1.97 -24.19
C SER A 44 2.39 -1.79 -22.78
N LEU A 45 2.95 -2.87 -22.21
CA LEU A 45 3.65 -2.80 -20.93
C LEU A 45 4.79 -1.76 -21.00
N GLN A 46 5.60 -1.82 -22.06
CA GLN A 46 6.72 -0.88 -22.25
C GLN A 46 6.26 0.59 -22.25
N SER A 47 5.18 0.91 -22.96
CA SER A 47 4.63 2.28 -22.95
C SER A 47 4.16 2.71 -21.56
N PHE A 48 3.56 1.79 -20.79
CA PHE A 48 3.18 2.08 -19.40
C PHE A 48 4.41 2.34 -18.51
N LEU A 49 5.44 1.50 -18.60
CA LEU A 49 6.70 1.69 -17.87
C LEU A 49 7.35 3.04 -18.20
N ASP A 50 7.41 3.39 -19.48
CA ASP A 50 7.98 4.67 -19.92
C ASP A 50 7.11 5.85 -19.47
N THR A 51 5.80 5.70 -19.46
CA THR A 51 4.88 6.70 -18.92
C THR A 51 5.12 6.92 -17.43
N ILE A 52 5.29 5.86 -16.64
CA ILE A 52 5.64 5.98 -15.21
C ILE A 52 6.97 6.73 -15.05
N ARG A 53 8.03 6.28 -15.74
CA ARG A 53 9.38 6.88 -15.66
C ARG A 53 9.37 8.38 -16.01
N ASN A 54 8.66 8.75 -17.07
CA ASN A 54 8.61 10.14 -17.55
C ASN A 54 7.70 11.05 -16.71
N ASN A 55 6.85 10.50 -15.84
CA ASN A 55 5.85 11.27 -15.09
C ASN A 55 5.90 11.02 -13.58
N ARG A 56 7.02 10.51 -13.04
CA ARG A 56 7.16 10.15 -11.61
C ARG A 56 6.72 11.28 -10.68
N GLU A 57 7.21 12.50 -10.88
CA GLU A 57 6.87 13.66 -10.05
C GLU A 57 5.37 13.98 -10.09
N TRP A 58 4.77 13.90 -11.28
CA TRP A 58 3.33 14.13 -11.42
C TRP A 58 2.52 13.06 -10.68
N ILE A 59 2.92 11.79 -10.77
CA ILE A 59 2.25 10.67 -10.07
C ILE A 59 2.41 10.82 -8.56
N GLU A 60 3.61 11.15 -8.08
CA GLU A 60 3.89 11.46 -6.67
C GLU A 60 2.96 12.54 -6.12
N ASN A 61 2.77 13.62 -6.88
CA ASN A 61 1.85 14.68 -6.49
C ASN A 61 0.39 14.21 -6.46
N GLN A 62 -0.02 13.32 -7.37
CA GLN A 62 -1.36 12.72 -7.30
C GLN A 62 -1.52 11.81 -6.09
N ILE A 63 -0.52 10.99 -5.77
CA ILE A 63 -0.53 10.12 -4.57
C ILE A 63 -0.64 10.97 -3.31
N LYS A 64 0.17 12.03 -3.17
CA LYS A 64 0.11 12.94 -2.02
C LYS A 64 -1.25 13.60 -1.83
N ARG A 65 -1.91 13.97 -2.93
CA ARG A 65 -3.23 14.63 -2.90
C ARG A 65 -4.36 13.66 -2.62
N ALA A 66 -4.38 12.52 -3.31
CA ALA A 66 -5.47 11.56 -3.24
C ALA A 66 -5.31 10.54 -2.09
N GLY A 67 -4.11 10.35 -1.55
CA GLY A 67 -3.79 9.30 -0.57
C GLY A 67 -3.57 7.92 -1.19
N ALA A 68 -4.27 7.59 -2.28
CA ALA A 68 -4.05 6.37 -3.05
C ALA A 68 -4.42 6.55 -4.53
N VAL A 69 -3.73 5.81 -5.40
CA VAL A 69 -3.96 5.79 -6.85
C VAL A 69 -4.15 4.34 -7.30
N LEU A 70 -5.23 4.08 -8.03
CA LEU A 70 -5.53 2.82 -8.68
C LEU A 70 -5.22 2.93 -10.18
N PHE A 71 -4.24 2.17 -10.65
CA PHE A 71 -3.96 1.99 -12.07
C PHE A 71 -4.80 0.81 -12.61
N ARG A 72 -5.66 1.04 -13.61
CA ARG A 72 -6.55 0.02 -14.17
C ARG A 72 -6.59 0.06 -15.69
N GLY A 73 -6.54 -1.11 -16.32
CA GLY A 73 -6.59 -1.27 -17.78
C GLY A 73 -5.23 -1.36 -18.44
N PHE A 74 -4.14 -1.48 -17.67
CA PHE A 74 -2.79 -1.71 -18.18
C PHE A 74 -2.49 -3.21 -18.32
N PRO A 75 -1.63 -3.61 -19.27
CA PRO A 75 -1.43 -5.02 -19.65
C PRO A 75 -0.45 -5.76 -18.73
N LEU A 76 -0.59 -5.63 -17.40
CA LEU A 76 0.18 -6.43 -16.43
C LEU A 76 -0.48 -7.80 -16.27
N LYS A 77 0.30 -8.88 -16.37
CA LYS A 77 -0.20 -10.26 -16.28
C LYS A 77 0.55 -11.13 -15.29
N THR A 78 1.76 -10.76 -14.90
CA THR A 78 2.65 -11.59 -14.09
C THR A 78 3.32 -10.77 -12.99
N ALA A 79 3.84 -11.46 -11.97
CA ALA A 79 4.73 -10.86 -10.97
C ALA A 79 5.92 -10.11 -11.60
N GLY A 80 6.48 -10.61 -12.71
CA GLY A 80 7.57 -9.94 -13.43
C GLY A 80 7.15 -8.64 -14.10
N ASP A 81 5.95 -8.58 -14.69
CA ASP A 81 5.40 -7.33 -15.22
C ASP A 81 5.21 -6.30 -14.10
N PHE A 82 4.74 -6.76 -12.95
CA PHE A 82 4.56 -5.91 -11.78
C PHE A 82 5.90 -5.46 -11.18
N ASN A 83 6.90 -6.33 -11.08
CA ASN A 83 8.24 -5.97 -10.64
C ASN A 83 8.85 -4.89 -11.56
N ALA A 84 8.67 -5.01 -12.88
CA ALA A 84 9.11 -3.98 -13.82
C ALA A 84 8.43 -2.62 -13.56
N VAL A 85 7.15 -2.61 -13.13
CA VAL A 85 6.43 -1.39 -12.72
C VAL A 85 7.01 -0.83 -11.42
N VAL A 86 7.28 -1.67 -10.41
CA VAL A 86 7.94 -1.27 -9.16
C VAL A 86 9.28 -0.59 -9.46
N GLU A 87 10.11 -1.18 -10.31
CA GLU A 87 11.39 -0.58 -10.75
C GLU A 87 11.18 0.71 -11.55
N ALA A 88 10.10 0.82 -12.34
CA ALA A 88 9.79 2.03 -13.08
C ALA A 88 9.44 3.21 -12.17
N PHE A 89 8.84 2.99 -10.99
CA PHE A 89 8.67 4.04 -9.99
C PHE A 89 9.99 4.55 -9.43
N GLY A 90 11.00 3.68 -9.32
CA GLY A 90 12.34 4.05 -8.86
C GLY A 90 12.40 4.38 -7.36
N TRP A 91 11.45 3.87 -6.57
CA TRP A 91 11.48 3.98 -5.12
C TRP A 91 12.48 2.99 -4.53
N GLU A 92 13.04 3.33 -3.37
CA GLU A 92 13.90 2.43 -2.60
C GLU A 92 13.06 1.28 -2.02
N GLU A 93 13.64 0.08 -1.98
CA GLU A 93 13.00 -1.08 -1.34
C GLU A 93 13.12 -0.92 0.18
N GLN A 94 12.00 -1.02 0.87
CA GLN A 94 12.00 -1.13 2.33
C GLN A 94 12.27 -2.57 2.74
N SER A 95 13.21 -2.77 3.66
CA SER A 95 13.40 -4.09 4.27
C SER A 95 12.18 -4.44 5.12
N TYR A 96 11.58 -5.61 4.88
CA TYR A 96 10.44 -6.06 5.66
C TYR A 96 10.90 -6.53 7.05
N LEU A 97 10.38 -5.87 8.10
CA LEU A 97 10.68 -6.17 9.50
C LEU A 97 9.47 -6.76 10.26
N GLY A 98 8.33 -6.93 9.56
CA GLY A 98 7.11 -7.45 10.18
C GLY A 98 7.20 -8.94 10.50
N ALA A 99 6.36 -9.39 11.44
CA ALA A 99 6.28 -10.78 11.86
C ALA A 99 5.34 -11.64 11.00
N ALA A 100 4.57 -11.03 10.07
CA ALA A 100 3.70 -11.80 9.19
C ALA A 100 4.50 -12.43 8.04
N SER A 101 4.23 -13.68 7.71
CA SER A 101 4.93 -14.41 6.65
C SER A 101 4.78 -13.73 5.28
N ARG A 102 5.87 -13.75 4.51
CA ARG A 102 6.00 -13.18 3.17
C ARG A 102 6.86 -14.10 2.32
N THR A 103 6.33 -14.59 1.21
CA THR A 103 7.09 -15.33 0.19
C THR A 103 7.53 -14.37 -0.91
N ARG A 104 8.84 -14.29 -1.18
CA ARG A 104 9.36 -13.55 -2.33
C ARG A 104 9.03 -14.30 -3.61
N ILE A 105 8.33 -13.65 -4.54
CA ILE A 105 7.95 -14.23 -5.82
C ILE A 105 8.97 -13.85 -6.90
N GLU A 106 9.26 -12.56 -7.05
CA GLU A 106 10.17 -12.05 -8.07
C GLU A 106 10.69 -10.66 -7.71
N GLY A 107 12.01 -10.43 -7.79
CA GLY A 107 12.58 -9.11 -7.50
C GLY A 107 12.09 -8.58 -6.14
N ARG A 108 11.43 -7.43 -6.15
CA ARG A 108 10.85 -6.75 -4.96
C ARG A 108 9.38 -7.10 -4.70
N VAL A 109 8.86 -8.13 -5.36
CA VAL A 109 7.47 -8.57 -5.26
C VAL A 109 7.35 -9.76 -4.32
N PHE A 110 6.45 -9.64 -3.36
CA PHE A 110 6.13 -10.66 -2.36
C PHE A 110 4.63 -10.93 -2.33
N THR A 111 4.23 -12.07 -1.78
CA THR A 111 2.84 -12.34 -1.39
C THR A 111 2.38 -11.32 -0.34
N ALA A 112 1.15 -10.81 -0.47
CA ALA A 112 0.63 -9.76 0.40
C ALA A 112 -0.03 -10.27 1.69
N ASN A 113 -0.65 -11.46 1.65
CA ASN A 113 -1.23 -12.11 2.82
C ASN A 113 -1.15 -13.63 2.64
N GLU A 114 -0.67 -14.31 3.68
CA GLU A 114 -0.61 -15.78 3.76
C GLU A 114 -1.50 -16.31 4.90
N ALA A 115 -2.23 -15.44 5.60
CA ALA A 115 -3.20 -15.84 6.61
C ALA A 115 -4.42 -16.57 6.00
N PRO A 116 -5.12 -17.41 6.77
CA PRO A 116 -6.29 -18.15 6.28
C PRO A 116 -7.37 -17.25 5.67
N LEU A 117 -7.92 -17.66 4.53
CA LEU A 117 -8.88 -16.87 3.72
C LEU A 117 -10.15 -16.42 4.47
N HIS A 118 -10.54 -17.13 5.52
CA HIS A 118 -11.75 -16.84 6.30
C HIS A 118 -11.52 -15.78 7.40
N GLN A 119 -10.28 -15.36 7.63
CA GLN A 119 -9.95 -14.39 8.68
C GLN A 119 -9.85 -12.98 8.07
N PRO A 120 -10.68 -12.02 8.53
CA PRO A 120 -10.57 -10.65 8.06
C PRO A 120 -9.31 -9.97 8.63
N ILE A 121 -8.58 -9.28 7.76
CA ILE A 121 -7.46 -8.43 8.17
C ILE A 121 -8.03 -7.10 8.66
N LYS A 122 -7.65 -6.68 9.87
CA LYS A 122 -8.08 -5.40 10.45
C LYS A 122 -7.38 -4.24 9.76
N PHE A 123 -8.01 -3.06 9.74
CA PHE A 123 -7.34 -1.85 9.27
C PHE A 123 -6.13 -1.50 10.13
N HIS A 124 -5.03 -1.15 9.46
CA HIS A 124 -3.78 -0.73 10.07
C HIS A 124 -2.95 0.05 9.04
N HIS A 125 -1.92 0.75 9.50
CA HIS A 125 -0.81 1.18 8.64
C HIS A 125 0.24 0.08 8.60
N GLU A 126 0.83 -0.16 7.43
CA GLU A 126 1.88 -1.18 7.24
C GLU A 126 3.04 -0.91 8.20
N MET A 127 3.43 -1.92 8.98
CA MET A 127 4.54 -1.83 9.94
C MET A 127 4.42 -0.67 10.96
N SER A 128 3.20 -0.27 11.34
CA SER A 128 2.92 0.88 12.23
C SER A 128 3.59 0.88 13.62
N THR A 129 4.14 -0.25 14.06
CA THR A 129 4.84 -0.40 15.34
C THR A 129 6.37 -0.36 15.22
N PHE A 130 6.91 -0.14 14.01
CA PHE A 130 8.34 -0.04 13.75
C PHE A 130 8.72 1.44 13.52
N GLU A 131 9.94 1.82 13.91
CA GLU A 131 10.45 3.18 13.65
C GLU A 131 10.65 3.43 12.14
N ASP A 132 11.12 2.41 11.42
CA ASP A 132 11.38 2.47 9.99
C ASP A 132 10.28 1.75 9.20
N PHE A 133 9.21 2.47 8.94
CA PHE A 133 8.01 1.98 8.23
C PHE A 133 7.97 2.48 6.76
N PRO A 134 7.34 1.72 5.85
CA PRO A 134 7.30 2.09 4.45
C PRO A 134 6.49 3.37 4.22
N THR A 135 7.02 4.29 3.42
CA THR A 135 6.30 5.52 3.06
C THR A 135 5.21 5.30 2.01
N LYS A 136 5.29 4.20 1.25
CA LYS A 136 4.39 3.82 0.16
C LYS A 136 4.32 2.30 0.06
N LEU A 137 3.18 1.81 -0.45
CA LEU A 137 2.94 0.40 -0.69
C LEU A 137 2.26 0.23 -2.05
N LEU A 138 2.65 -0.79 -2.83
CA LEU A 138 1.99 -1.14 -4.08
C LEU A 138 1.33 -2.51 -3.94
N PHE A 139 0.10 -2.63 -4.47
CA PHE A 139 -0.60 -3.90 -4.59
C PHE A 139 -0.83 -4.23 -6.07
N PHE A 140 -0.73 -5.52 -6.39
CA PHE A 140 -1.04 -6.06 -7.70
C PHE A 140 -1.93 -7.29 -7.59
N CYS A 141 -2.96 -7.31 -8.43
CA CYS A 141 -3.89 -8.42 -8.55
C CYS A 141 -3.53 -9.22 -9.80
N GLU A 142 -2.74 -10.29 -9.65
CA GLU A 142 -2.43 -11.21 -10.73
C GLU A 142 -3.65 -12.07 -11.09
N ILE A 143 -4.34 -12.58 -10.06
CA ILE A 143 -5.55 -13.40 -10.21
C ILE A 143 -6.66 -12.76 -9.38
N ALA A 144 -7.73 -12.31 -10.05
CA ALA A 144 -8.88 -11.75 -9.37
C ALA A 144 -9.65 -12.85 -8.61
N PRO A 145 -10.01 -12.63 -7.33
CA PRO A 145 -10.81 -13.59 -6.58
C PRO A 145 -12.22 -13.71 -7.20
N PRO A 146 -12.84 -14.90 -7.15
CA PRO A 146 -14.21 -15.09 -7.66
C PRO A 146 -15.24 -14.31 -6.83
N GLU A 147 -15.01 -14.17 -5.52
CA GLU A 147 -15.81 -13.40 -4.57
C GLU A 147 -14.90 -12.91 -3.42
N GLY A 148 -15.25 -11.77 -2.82
CA GLY A 148 -14.50 -11.22 -1.70
C GLY A 148 -13.07 -10.83 -2.08
N GLY A 149 -12.13 -10.98 -1.14
CA GLY A 149 -10.69 -10.77 -1.37
C GLY A 149 -10.29 -9.34 -1.76
N GLN A 150 -11.18 -8.36 -1.57
CA GLN A 150 -10.82 -6.96 -1.78
C GLN A 150 -9.79 -6.52 -0.73
N THR A 151 -9.00 -5.52 -1.07
CA THR A 151 -8.15 -4.78 -0.13
C THR A 151 -8.82 -3.44 0.16
N PRO A 152 -9.64 -3.31 1.22
CA PRO A 152 -10.29 -2.05 1.54
C PRO A 152 -9.25 -1.01 1.94
N LEU A 153 -9.46 0.23 1.51
CA LEU A 153 -8.60 1.36 1.85
C LEU A 153 -9.43 2.43 2.57
N LEU A 154 -8.81 3.12 3.51
CA LEU A 154 -9.39 4.28 4.19
C LEU A 154 -8.35 5.41 4.31
N LEU A 155 -8.83 6.63 4.51
CA LEU A 155 -7.99 7.79 4.78
C LEU A 155 -7.83 7.96 6.28
N SER A 156 -6.64 7.68 6.81
CA SER A 156 -6.38 7.73 8.26
C SER A 156 -6.72 9.09 8.87
N HIS A 157 -6.40 10.20 8.20
CA HIS A 157 -6.68 11.55 8.71
C HIS A 157 -8.20 11.81 8.82
N LYS A 158 -9.02 11.27 7.92
CA LYS A 158 -10.49 11.37 8.01
C LYS A 158 -11.05 10.59 9.19
N ILE A 159 -10.41 9.48 9.57
CA ILE A 159 -10.76 8.76 10.79
C ILE A 159 -10.37 9.60 12.01
N THR A 160 -9.19 10.20 12.02
CA THR A 160 -8.75 11.09 13.12
C THR A 160 -9.68 12.29 13.30
N GLU A 161 -9.98 13.03 12.23
CA GLU A 161 -10.94 14.16 12.24
C GLU A 161 -12.29 13.73 12.88
N ARG A 162 -12.83 12.59 12.43
CA ARG A 162 -14.11 12.08 12.95
C ARG A 162 -14.01 11.59 14.40
N MET A 163 -12.87 11.05 14.82
CA MET A 163 -12.64 10.64 16.21
C MET A 163 -12.51 11.85 17.13
N GLU A 164 -11.89 12.94 16.68
CA GLU A 164 -11.82 14.21 17.41
C GLU A 164 -13.21 14.81 17.60
N GLU A 165 -14.07 14.76 16.58
CA GLU A 165 -15.45 15.25 16.66
C GLU A 165 -16.30 14.44 17.65
N ILE A 166 -16.21 13.10 17.61
CA ILE A 166 -17.11 12.22 18.37
C ILE A 166 -16.56 11.93 19.78
N TYR A 167 -15.24 11.82 19.93
CA TYR A 167 -14.56 11.39 21.15
C TYR A 167 -13.34 12.27 21.50
N PRO A 168 -13.51 13.61 21.65
CA PRO A 168 -12.39 14.53 21.84
C PRO A 168 -11.54 14.20 23.08
N GLU A 169 -12.16 13.80 24.19
CA GLU A 169 -11.42 13.42 25.41
C GLU A 169 -10.55 12.17 25.22
N LEU A 170 -11.05 11.19 24.46
CA LEU A 170 -10.30 9.98 24.18
C LEU A 170 -9.09 10.31 23.31
N VAL A 171 -9.27 11.12 22.25
CA VAL A 171 -8.16 11.53 21.38
C VAL A 171 -7.10 12.28 22.18
N ARG A 172 -7.48 13.26 23.00
CA ARG A 172 -6.53 13.99 23.86
C ARG A 172 -5.77 13.07 24.82
N LYS A 173 -6.44 12.05 25.35
CA LYS A 173 -5.79 11.04 26.19
C LYS A 173 -4.80 10.19 25.39
N LEU A 174 -5.18 9.74 24.19
CA LEU A 174 -4.31 8.95 23.32
C LEU A 174 -3.07 9.74 22.88
N GLU A 175 -3.20 11.03 22.58
CA GLU A 175 -2.07 11.91 22.24
C GLU A 175 -1.11 12.09 23.43
N LYS A 176 -1.67 12.23 24.64
CA LYS A 176 -0.87 12.45 25.85
C LYS A 176 -0.19 11.17 26.35
N ASP A 177 -0.94 10.07 26.40
CA ASP A 177 -0.54 8.86 27.11
C ASP A 177 -0.04 7.76 26.16
N GLY A 178 -0.37 7.83 24.87
CA GLY A 178 -0.04 6.80 23.88
C GLY A 178 -0.83 5.50 24.08
N LEU A 179 -0.28 4.40 23.53
CA LEU A 179 -0.84 3.06 23.59
C LEU A 179 0.24 2.04 23.97
N ILE A 180 -0.17 0.99 24.69
CA ILE A 180 0.68 -0.17 24.98
C ILE A 180 0.12 -1.36 24.19
N TYR A 181 0.99 -1.97 23.38
CA TYR A 181 0.67 -3.16 22.59
C TYR A 181 1.43 -4.37 23.17
N PRO A 182 0.81 -5.19 24.04
CA PRO A 182 1.44 -6.43 24.46
C PRO A 182 1.49 -7.41 23.28
N SER A 183 2.65 -8.00 23.05
CA SER A 183 2.84 -9.07 22.07
C SER A 183 3.39 -10.31 22.76
N ILE A 184 2.83 -11.47 22.44
CA ILE A 184 3.30 -12.77 22.91
C ILE A 184 3.66 -13.58 21.67
N LEU A 185 4.93 -13.91 21.52
CA LEU A 185 5.44 -14.70 20.40
C LEU A 185 5.73 -16.12 20.88
N SER A 186 5.42 -17.10 20.03
CA SER A 186 5.87 -18.48 20.22
C SER A 186 7.39 -18.58 20.10
N GLU A 187 7.97 -19.67 20.61
CA GLU A 187 9.41 -19.91 20.47
C GLU A 187 9.82 -20.17 19.02
N GLU A 188 9.08 -21.05 18.36
CA GLU A 188 9.29 -21.45 16.97
C GLU A 188 8.09 -21.03 16.10
N ASP A 189 8.28 -21.07 14.79
CA ASP A 189 7.21 -20.84 13.81
C ASP A 189 6.20 -21.99 13.85
N ASN A 190 4.91 -21.64 13.88
CA ASN A 190 3.82 -22.60 13.74
C ASN A 190 3.20 -22.46 12.34
N PRO A 191 3.16 -23.53 11.52
CA PRO A 191 2.56 -23.46 10.18
C PRO A 191 1.10 -23.03 10.14
N ASP A 192 0.36 -23.22 11.23
CA ASP A 192 -1.05 -22.81 11.35
C ASP A 192 -1.20 -21.32 11.73
N ASP A 193 -0.12 -20.67 12.16
CA ASP A 193 -0.12 -19.26 12.56
C ASP A 193 0.42 -18.37 11.44
N SER A 194 -0.16 -17.18 11.32
CA SER A 194 0.28 -16.17 10.35
C SER A 194 1.42 -15.28 10.87
N ILE A 195 1.88 -15.52 12.10
CA ILE A 195 2.89 -14.74 12.82
C ILE A 195 4.06 -15.67 13.15
N THR A 196 5.28 -15.25 12.81
CA THR A 196 6.52 -15.98 13.10
C THR A 196 6.86 -15.96 14.59
N GLY A 197 7.50 -17.02 15.07
CA GLY A 197 8.06 -17.10 16.42
C GLY A 197 9.24 -16.15 16.64
N TRP A 198 9.62 -15.93 17.90
CA TRP A 198 10.66 -14.95 18.24
C TRP A 198 12.03 -15.33 17.68
N GLN A 199 12.35 -16.63 17.55
CA GLN A 199 13.65 -17.06 17.02
C GLN A 199 13.83 -16.65 15.54
N SER A 200 12.78 -16.81 14.74
CA SER A 200 12.77 -16.39 13.34
C SER A 200 12.74 -14.87 13.21
N LEU A 201 11.96 -14.19 14.05
CA LEU A 201 11.85 -12.72 14.06
C LEU A 201 13.19 -12.06 14.37
N TYR A 202 13.86 -12.48 15.45
CA TYR A 202 15.14 -11.92 15.91
C TYR A 202 16.37 -12.63 15.30
N LYS A 203 16.15 -13.67 14.49
CA LYS A 203 17.19 -14.44 13.79
C LYS A 203 18.24 -15.04 14.73
N THR A 204 17.84 -15.44 15.92
CA THR A 204 18.70 -16.08 16.93
C THR A 204 17.93 -17.13 17.72
N LYS A 205 18.66 -18.08 18.32
CA LYS A 205 18.11 -19.06 19.27
C LYS A 205 18.49 -18.73 20.72
N ASP A 206 19.33 -17.73 20.94
CA ASP A 206 19.73 -17.28 22.27
C ASP A 206 18.76 -16.19 22.77
N LYS A 207 18.15 -16.44 23.93
CA LYS A 207 17.22 -15.49 24.56
C LYS A 207 17.93 -14.21 24.98
N GLU A 208 19.16 -14.31 25.48
CA GLU A 208 19.93 -13.13 25.90
C GLU A 208 20.39 -12.28 24.73
N GLU A 209 20.50 -12.86 23.53
CA GLU A 209 20.78 -12.11 22.30
C GLU A 209 19.51 -11.44 21.77
N ALA A 210 18.36 -12.13 21.81
CA ALA A 210 17.08 -11.60 21.35
C ALA A 210 16.54 -10.43 22.19
N GLU A 211 16.90 -10.36 23.48
CA GLU A 211 16.46 -9.31 24.41
C GLU A 211 17.31 -8.03 24.36
N ARG A 212 18.41 -8.00 23.58
CA ARG A 212 19.28 -6.83 23.41
C ARG A 212 18.84 -5.93 22.26
#